data_AF-A0A6I7WVT7-F1
#
_entry.id   AF-A0A6I7WVT7-F1
#
_cell.length_a   1.000
_cell.length_b   1.000
_cell.length_c   1.000
_cell.angle_alpha   90.00
_cell.angle_beta   90.00
_cell.angle_gamma   90.00
#
_symmetry.space_group_name_H-M   'P 1'
#
loop_
_entity.id
_entity.type
_entity.pdbx_description
1 polymer ?
#
loop_
_entity_poly.entity_id
_entity_poly.type
_entity_poly.pdbx_seq_one_letter_code
_entity_poly.pdbx_strand_id
1 'polypeptide(L)' 'MLIDSHCHLDKLDLSPYQNDFSSFMQEAEANQIEHMLCISIDLEAYPAMCDLVA' A
#
# COMPACT_ATOMS: atom_id res chain seq x y z
N MET A 1 -16.85 4.18 2.89
CA MET A 1 -16.29 2.83 2.78
C MET A 1 -16.02 2.46 1.33
N LEU A 2 -14.77 2.65 0.92
CA LEU A 2 -14.21 2.16 -0.34
C LEU A 2 -13.20 1.06 -0.02
N ILE A 3 -13.07 0.12 -0.95
CA ILE A 3 -12.10 -0.96 -0.91
C ILE A 3 -11.27 -0.86 -2.18
N ASP A 4 -9.95 -0.72 -2.03
CA ASP A 4 -9.03 -0.96 -3.12
C ASP A 4 -8.77 -2.45 -3.23
N SER A 5 -9.50 -3.12 -4.13
CA SER A 5 -9.41 -4.57 -4.27
C SER A 5 -8.17 -5.04 -5.01
N HIS A 6 -7.33 -4.15 -5.55
CA HIS A 6 -6.12 -4.53 -6.28
C HIS A 6 -5.14 -3.34 -6.42
N CYS A 7 -4.08 -3.34 -5.63
CA CYS A 7 -3.01 -2.34 -5.68
C CYS A 7 -1.61 -2.95 -5.51
N HIS A 8 -0.57 -2.16 -5.75
CA HIS A 8 0.83 -2.52 -5.55
C HIS A 8 1.49 -1.55 -4.56
N LEU A 9 1.17 -1.71 -3.27
CA LEU A 9 1.68 -0.84 -2.20
C LEU A 9 3.21 -0.89 -2.08
N ASP A 10 3.82 -2.00 -2.47
CA ASP A 10 5.27 -2.23 -2.53
C ASP A 10 5.97 -1.53 -3.70
N LYS A 11 5.22 -0.91 -4.63
CA LYS A 11 5.74 -0.21 -5.82
C LYS A 11 5.29 1.25 -5.93
N LEU A 12 4.70 1.82 -4.88
CA LEU A 12 4.28 3.21 -4.87
C LEU A 12 5.48 4.16 -4.95
N ASP A 13 5.35 5.23 -5.73
CA ASP A 13 6.22 6.40 -5.59
C ASP A 13 5.79 7.18 -4.35
N LEU A 14 6.60 7.09 -3.28
CA LEU A 14 6.35 7.77 -2.02
C LEU A 14 6.96 9.18 -1.98
N SER A 15 7.52 9.70 -3.09
CA SER A 15 8.05 11.06 -3.15
C SER A 15 7.05 12.15 -2.72
N PRO A 16 5.73 12.07 -3.00
CA PRO A 16 4.75 13.05 -2.50
C PRO A 16 4.52 12.96 -0.98
N TYR A 17 4.85 11.81 -0.39
CA TYR A 17 4.63 11.46 1.02
C TYR A 17 5.92 11.48 1.84
N GLN A 18 6.93 12.26 1.41
CA GLN A 18 8.24 12.34 2.08
C GLN A 18 8.96 10.97 2.22
N ASN A 19 8.66 10.04 1.32
CA ASN A 19 9.10 8.64 1.37
C ASN A 19 8.61 7.87 2.61
N ASP A 20 7.51 8.30 3.22
CA ASP A 20 6.86 7.64 4.36
C ASP A 20 5.56 6.97 3.94
N PHE A 21 5.53 5.65 4.05
CA PHE A 21 4.35 4.83 3.74
C PHE A 21 3.18 5.10 4.69
N SER A 22 3.47 5.44 5.96
CA SER A 22 2.42 5.72 6.95
C SER A 22 1.65 6.98 6.58
N SER A 23 2.34 7.99 6.04
CA SER A 23 1.73 9.21 5.54
C SER A 23 0.75 8.93 4.38
N PHE A 24 1.10 8.02 3.47
CA PHE A 24 0.17 7.56 2.43
C PHE A 24 -1.06 6.86 3.01
N MET A 25 -0.88 5.95 3.97
CA MET A 25 -1.99 5.21 4.59
C MET A 25 -2.97 6.14 5.32
N GLN A 26 -2.47 7.17 6.00
CA GLN A 26 -3.30 8.18 6.66
C GLN A 26 -4.15 8.98 5.66
N GLU A 27 -3.57 9.35 4.52
CA GLU A 27 -4.31 10.06 3.47
C GLU A 27 -5.37 9.16 2.83
N ALA A 28 -5.07 7.89 2.60
CA ALA A 28 -6.04 6.93 2.08
C ALA A 28 -7.23 6.72 3.03
N GLU A 29 -6.96 6.61 4.33
CA GLU A 29 -8.00 6.55 5.38
C GLU A 29 -8.86 7.83 5.40
N ALA A 30 -8.24 9.01 5.29
CA ALA A 30 -8.96 10.29 5.21
C ALA A 30 -9.87 10.38 3.98
N ASN A 31 -9.54 9.65 2.90
CA ASN A 31 -10.36 9.49 1.70
C ASN A 31 -11.34 8.30 1.76
N GLN A 32 -11.54 7.69 2.94
CA GLN A 32 -12.49 6.60 3.20
C GLN A 32 -12.16 5.28 2.47
N ILE A 33 -10.87 5.05 2.16
CA ILE A 33 -10.37 3.76 1.69
C ILE A 33 -9.98 2.95 2.94
N GLU A 34 -10.81 1.98 3.31
CA GLU A 34 -10.70 1.28 4.60
C GLU A 34 -9.97 -0.07 4.47
N HIS A 35 -9.96 -0.64 3.27
CA HIS A 35 -9.30 -1.91 2.98
C HIS A 35 -8.59 -1.85 1.65
N MET A 36 -7.41 -2.47 1.59
CA MET A 36 -6.60 -2.58 0.39
C MET A 36 -6.09 -4.01 0.25
N LEU A 37 -6.09 -4.54 -0.98
CA LEU A 37 -5.46 -5.81 -1.31
C LEU A 37 -4.20 -5.54 -2.13
N CYS A 38 -3.05 -5.66 -1.48
CA CYS A 38 -1.75 -5.52 -2.14
C CYS A 38 -1.36 -6.83 -2.85
N ILE A 39 -0.96 -6.71 -4.11
CA ILE A 39 -0.58 -7.83 -4.96
C ILE A 39 0.92 -7.79 -5.19
N SER A 40 1.61 -8.89 -4.94
CA SER A 40 3.00 -9.05 -5.39
C SER A 40 3.02 -9.61 -6.81
N ILE A 41 3.99 -9.15 -7.61
CA ILE A 41 4.14 -9.54 -9.03
C ILE A 41 5.15 -10.67 -9.24
N ASP A 42 5.96 -10.98 -8.22
CA ASP A 42 6.97 -12.04 -8.27
C ASP A 42 7.16 -12.70 -6.89
N LEU A 43 7.71 -13.91 -6.88
CA LEU A 43 7.83 -14.72 -5.66
C LEU A 43 8.95 -14.24 -4.75
N GLU A 44 9.96 -13.61 -5.33
CA GLU A 44 11.13 -13.08 -4.65
C GLU A 44 10.79 -11.85 -3.79
N ALA A 45 9.92 -10.96 -4.27
CA ALA A 45 9.46 -9.77 -3.57
C ALA A 45 8.28 -10.05 -2.62
N TYR A 46 7.57 -11.15 -2.80
CA TYR A 46 6.39 -11.48 -1.99
C TYR A 46 6.63 -11.42 -0.47
N PRO A 47 7.72 -11.99 0.10
CA PRO A 47 7.97 -11.90 1.54
C PRO A 47 8.09 -10.45 2.04
N ALA A 48 8.84 -9.61 1.32
CA ALA A 48 9.02 -8.20 1.70
C ALA A 48 7.73 -7.39 1.55
N MET A 49 6.89 -7.70 0.54
CA MET A 49 5.56 -7.11 0.41
C MET A 49 4.66 -7.50 1.58
N CYS A 50 4.66 -8.77 2.00
CA CYS A 50 3.94 -9.21 3.19
C CYS A 50 4.39 -8.47 4.44
N ASP A 51 5.70 -8.30 4.65
CA ASP A 51 6.23 -7.55 5.81
C ASP A 51 5.83 -6.07 5.78
N LEU A 52 5.70 -5.46 4.59
CA LEU A 52 5.26 -4.07 4.43
C LEU A 52 3.78 -3.88 4.82
N VAL A 53 2.93 -4.86 4.53
CA VAL A 53 1.46 -4.74 4.68
C VAL A 53 0.87 -5.53 5.85
N ALA A 54 1.72 -6.18 6.66
CA ALA A 54 1.32 -6.94 7.85
C ALA A 54 0.89 -6.04 9.02
#